data_AF-A0A932G777-F1
#
_entry.id   AF-A0A932G777-F1
#
_cell.length_a   1.000
_cell.length_b   1.000
_cell.length_c   1.000
_cell.angle_alpha   90.00
_cell.angle_beta   90.00
_cell.angle_gamma   90.00
#
_symmetry.space_group_name_H-M   'P 1'
#
loop_
_entity.id
_entity.type
_entity.pdbx_description
1 polymer ?
#
loop_
_entity_poly.entity_id
_entity_poly.type
_entity_poly.pdbx_seq_one_letter_code
_entity_poly.pdbx_strand_id
1 'polypeptide(L)'
;MQRMERTQIYLPREQRIRLAAAARTRKTSTAFVIREAVERYLDAEGHEPSGEDGLFDLIGAAGDLDEASDVARSHDRYLAGARLRRVPKRRQKPR
;
A
#
# COMPACT_ATOMS: atom_id res chain seq x y z
N MET A 1 -10.08 0.43 26.43
CA MET A 1 -9.53 1.68 25.87
C MET A 1 -8.91 1.34 24.53
N GLN A 2 -9.26 2.04 23.45
CA GLN A 2 -8.60 1.83 22.15
C GLN A 2 -7.13 2.26 22.24
N ARG A 3 -6.21 1.51 21.62
CA ARG A 3 -4.78 1.84 21.59
C ARG A 3 -4.56 2.98 20.59
N MET A 4 -3.99 4.09 21.03
CA MET A 4 -3.61 5.20 20.14
C MET A 4 -2.19 5.03 19.63
N GLU A 5 -1.99 5.25 18.34
CA GLU A 5 -0.66 5.26 17.71
C GLU A 5 -0.23 6.69 17.41
N ARG A 6 1.07 6.98 17.59
CA ARG A 6 1.60 8.32 17.35
C ARG A 6 1.91 8.49 15.87
N THR A 7 1.20 9.40 15.22
CA THR A 7 1.47 9.81 13.84
C THR A 7 1.95 11.26 13.79
N GLN A 8 3.03 11.52 13.06
CA GLN A 8 3.53 12.88 12.81
C GLN A 8 3.13 13.32 11.40
N ILE A 9 2.43 14.46 11.30
CA ILE A 9 2.00 15.05 10.03
C ILE A 9 2.36 16.54 10.00
N TYR A 10 2.60 17.07 8.81
CA TYR A 10 2.76 18.50 8.59
C TYR A 10 1.42 19.10 8.17
N LEU A 11 1.04 20.19 8.82
CA LEU A 11 -0.15 20.98 8.48
C LEU A 11 0.29 22.39 8.10
N PRO A 12 -0.28 22.98 7.03
CA PRO A 12 -0.16 24.41 6.78
C PRO A 12 -0.53 25.23 8.01
N ARG A 13 0.17 26.35 8.22
CA ARG A 13 -0.05 27.26 9.36
C ARG A 13 -1.52 27.66 9.49
N GLU A 14 -2.18 27.93 8.37
CA GLU A 14 -3.59 28.32 8.33
C GLU A 14 -4.50 27.21 8.87
N GLN A 15 -4.28 25.95 8.45
CA GLN A 15 -5.05 24.81 8.94
C GLN A 15 -4.89 24.66 10.47
N ARG A 16 -3.66 24.80 10.98
CA ARG A 16 -3.40 24.74 12.44
C ARG A 16 -4.19 25.81 13.19
N ILE A 17 -4.25 27.04 12.67
CA ILE A 17 -5.01 28.14 13.27
C ILE A 17 -6.51 27.82 13.27
N ARG A 18 -7.04 27.34 12.14
CA ARG A 18 -8.46 26.98 11.99
C ARG A 18 -8.86 25.82 12.90
N LEU A 19 -8.02 24.79 13.02
CA LEU A 19 -8.24 23.67 13.93
C LEU A 19 -8.27 24.13 15.40
N ALA A 20 -7.35 25.02 15.79
CA ALA A 20 -7.34 25.57 17.15
C ALA A 20 -8.59 26.41 17.46
N ALA A 21 -9.06 27.21 16.50
CA ALA A 21 -10.31 27.95 16.64
C ALA A 21 -11.51 26.99 16.80
N ALA A 22 -11.62 25.97 15.95
CA ALA A 22 -12.69 24.98 16.02
C ALA A 22 -12.70 24.23 17.36
N ALA A 23 -11.53 23.82 17.85
CA ALA A 23 -11.38 23.17 19.15
C ALA A 23 -11.87 24.05 20.31
N ARG A 24 -11.51 25.34 20.30
CA ARG A 24 -11.96 26.32 21.31
C ARG A 24 -13.47 26.51 21.29
N THR A 25 -14.05 26.72 20.11
CA THR A 25 -15.52 26.89 19.95
C THR A 25 -16.28 25.67 20.48
N ARG A 26 -15.74 24.46 20.27
CA ARG A 26 -16.35 23.19 20.71
C ARG A 26 -15.95 22.78 22.13
N LYS A 27 -15.15 23.59 22.85
CA LYS A 27 -14.61 23.26 24.18
C LYS A 27 -13.94 21.87 24.24
N THR A 28 -13.23 21.51 23.18
CA THR A 28 -12.54 20.21 23.05
C THR A 28 -11.08 20.41 22.66
N SER A 29 -10.34 19.31 22.51
CA SER A 29 -8.93 19.35 22.08
C SER A 29 -8.80 19.39 20.56
N THR A 30 -7.72 20.00 20.07
CA THR A 30 -7.35 19.94 18.64
C THR A 30 -7.23 18.50 18.15
N ALA A 31 -6.71 17.60 19.00
CA ALA A 31 -6.58 16.19 18.68
C ALA A 31 -7.94 15.51 18.48
N PHE A 32 -8.97 15.90 19.26
CA PHE A 32 -10.32 15.40 19.06
C PHE A 32 -10.89 15.86 17.71
N VAL A 33 -10.75 17.14 17.37
CA VAL A 33 -11.21 17.68 16.08
C VAL A 33 -10.53 16.99 14.90
N ILE A 34 -9.22 16.73 15.01
CA ILE A 34 -8.47 16.00 13.96
C ILE A 34 -9.02 14.58 13.81
N ARG A 35 -9.19 13.84 14.92
CA ARG A 35 -9.72 12.47 14.86
C ARG A 35 -11.13 12.41 14.27
N GLU A 36 -12.03 13.28 14.74
CA GLU A 36 -13.40 13.38 14.22
C GLU A 36 -13.43 13.69 12.72
N ALA A 37 -12.53 14.56 12.24
CA ALA A 37 -12.43 14.89 10.82
C ALA A 37 -11.89 13.71 9.99
N VAL A 38 -10.93 12.95 10.53
CA VAL A 38 -10.38 11.76 9.88
C VAL A 38 -11.44 10.65 9.82
N GLU A 39 -12.15 10.39 10.92
CA GLU A 39 -13.25 9.41 10.96
C GLU A 39 -14.31 9.73 9.90
N ARG A 40 -14.81 10.98 9.86
CA ARG A 40 -15.79 11.41 8.85
C ARG A 40 -15.30 11.24 7.41
N TYR A 41 -14.01 11.49 7.17
CA TYR A 41 -13.42 11.33 5.84
C TYR A 41 -13.38 9.84 5.46
N LEU A 42 -12.90 8.97 6.36
CA LEU A 42 -12.81 7.54 6.11
C LEU A 42 -14.19 6.90 5.93
N ASP A 43 -15.17 7.29 6.75
CA ASP A 43 -16.56 6.83 6.64
C ASP A 43 -17.19 7.24 5.31
N ALA A 44 -16.94 8.49 4.86
CA ALA A 44 -17.48 9.01 3.61
C ALA A 44 -16.85 8.34 2.37
N GLU A 45 -15.55 8.06 2.43
CA GLU A 45 -14.81 7.43 1.33
C GLU A 45 -14.89 5.90 1.36
N GLY A 46 -15.54 5.30 2.36
CA GLY A 46 -15.67 3.84 2.49
C GLY A 46 -14.34 3.09 2.62
N HIS A 47 -13.31 3.75 3.16
CA HIS A 47 -12.01 3.13 3.39
C HIS A 47 -12.06 2.29 4.67
N GLU A 48 -12.79 1.18 4.61
CA GLU A 48 -12.63 0.10 5.57
C GLU A 48 -11.23 -0.49 5.36
N PRO A 49 -10.47 -0.79 6.42
CA PRO A 49 -9.33 -1.67 6.28
C PRO A 49 -9.87 -2.96 5.66
N SER A 50 -9.40 -3.31 4.47
CA SER A 50 -9.73 -4.60 3.86
C SER A 50 -9.28 -5.68 4.82
N GLY A 51 -10.20 -6.15 5.66
CA GLY A 51 -10.02 -7.36 6.44
C GLY A 51 -9.82 -8.46 5.42
N GLU A 52 -8.57 -8.90 5.27
CA GLU A 52 -8.12 -9.86 4.26
C GLU A 52 -8.22 -9.31 2.82
N ASP A 53 -7.34 -8.35 2.47
CA ASP A 53 -6.98 -8.21 1.06
C ASP A 53 -6.24 -9.50 0.66
N GLY A 54 -6.93 -10.45 0.03
CA GLY A 54 -6.31 -11.70 -0.47
C GLY A 54 -5.16 -11.44 -1.45
N LEU A 55 -5.04 -10.21 -1.95
CA LEU A 55 -3.90 -9.75 -2.72
C LEU A 55 -2.62 -9.62 -1.88
N PHE A 56 -2.72 -9.24 -0.59
CA PHE A 56 -1.59 -9.20 0.33
C PHE A 56 -1.11 -10.61 0.69
N ASP A 57 -2.01 -11.60 0.81
CA ASP A 57 -1.64 -13.02 0.97
C ASP A 57 -0.91 -13.58 -0.26
N LEU A 58 -1.14 -12.99 -1.44
CA LEU A 58 -0.40 -13.31 -2.66
C LEU A 58 1.06 -12.82 -2.63
N ILE A 59 1.36 -11.79 -1.84
CA ILE A 59 2.72 -11.26 -1.68
C ILE A 59 3.51 -12.23 -0.78
N GLY A 60 4.22 -13.17 -1.41
CA GLY A 60 4.98 -14.23 -0.72
C GLY A 60 4.35 -15.62 -0.83
N ALA A 61 3.22 -15.77 -1.54
CA ALA A 61 2.61 -17.08 -1.81
C ALA A 61 3.42 -17.97 -2.77
N ALA A 62 4.45 -17.42 -3.42
CA ALA A 62 5.50 -18.25 -4.03
C ALA A 62 6.39 -18.75 -2.89
N GLY A 63 6.27 -20.03 -2.55
CA GLY A 63 6.92 -20.67 -1.39
C GLY A 63 8.42 -20.40 -1.25
N ASP A 64 8.92 -20.66 -0.03
CA ASP A 64 10.30 -20.48 0.45
C ASP A 64 11.07 -19.31 -0.19
N LEU A 65 10.76 -18.10 0.28
CA LEU A 65 11.50 -16.88 0.00
C LEU A 65 12.99 -16.97 0.38
N ASP A 66 13.37 -17.91 1.26
CA ASP A 66 14.76 -18.17 1.59
C ASP A 66 15.55 -18.71 0.38
N GLU A 67 14.94 -19.52 -0.49
CA GLU A 67 15.55 -19.95 -1.76
C GLU A 67 15.37 -18.91 -2.89
N ALA A 68 14.32 -18.08 -2.84
CA ALA A 68 14.05 -17.05 -3.86
C ALA A 68 14.93 -15.79 -3.76
N SER A 69 15.76 -15.67 -2.71
CA SER A 69 16.62 -14.49 -2.50
C SER A 69 17.70 -14.29 -3.59
N ASP A 70 18.10 -15.36 -4.29
CA ASP A 70 19.02 -15.29 -5.43
C ASP A 70 18.35 -14.68 -6.66
N VAL A 71 17.05 -14.93 -6.86
CA VAL A 71 16.31 -14.41 -8.00
C VAL A 71 16.28 -12.87 -7.93
N ALA A 72 16.00 -12.30 -6.75
CA ALA A 72 16.02 -10.86 -6.48
C ALA A 72 17.32 -10.14 -6.90
N ARG A 73 18.47 -10.79 -6.68
CA ARG A 73 19.80 -10.20 -6.93
C ARG A 73 20.33 -10.50 -8.32
N SER A 74 19.94 -11.64 -8.89
CA SER A 74 20.53 -12.20 -10.12
C SER A 74 19.50 -12.28 -11.26
N HIS A 75 18.39 -11.53 -11.20
CA HIS A 75 17.29 -11.57 -12.18
C HIS A 75 17.77 -11.56 -13.64
N ASP A 76 18.76 -10.73 -13.96
CA ASP A 76 19.32 -10.61 -15.32
C ASP A 76 19.89 -11.92 -15.85
N ARG A 77 20.51 -12.74 -14.98
CA ARG A 77 21.06 -14.05 -15.35
C ARG A 77 19.93 -15.02 -15.74
N TYR A 78 18.84 -15.04 -14.98
CA TYR A 78 17.68 -15.88 -15.28
C TYR A 78 16.96 -15.43 -16.55
N LEU A 79 16.82 -14.11 -16.75
CA LEU A 79 16.20 -13.53 -17.94
C LEU A 79 17.06 -13.74 -19.20
N ALA A 80 18.38 -13.78 -19.06
CA ALA A 80 19.29 -14.09 -20.17
C ALA A 80 19.13 -15.54 -20.67
N GLY A 81 18.93 -16.51 -19.78
CA GLY A 81 18.71 -17.92 -20.15
C GLY A 81 17.39 -18.17 -20.87
N ALA A 82 16.33 -17.44 -20.51
CA ALA A 82 15.00 -17.58 -21.10
C ALA A 82 14.91 -17.10 -22.56
N ARG A 83 15.79 -16.19 -22.99
CA ARG A 83 15.80 -15.63 -24.36
C ARG A 83 16.26 -16.62 -25.44
N LEU A 84 16.73 -17.81 -25.08
CA LEU A 84 17.26 -18.79 -26.05
C LEU A 84 16.30 -19.92 -26.43
N ARG A 85 15.09 -20.00 -25.85
CA ARG A 85 14.03 -20.87 -26.40
C ARG A 85 13.36 -20.20 -27.61
N ARG A 86 14.11 -20.05 -28.70
CA ARG A 86 13.55 -19.81 -30.03
C ARG A 86 12.68 -21.00 -30.38
N VAL A 87 11.36 -20.81 -30.40
CA VAL A 87 10.41 -21.76 -30.96
C VAL A 87 10.81 -21.97 -32.44
N PRO A 88 11.10 -23.20 -32.90
CA PRO A 88 11.41 -23.41 -34.30
C PRO A 88 10.17 -23.10 -35.15
N LYS A 89 10.31 -22.16 -36.09
CA LYS A 89 9.26 -21.88 -37.10
C LYS A 89 8.96 -23.18 -37.86
N ARG A 90 7.78 -23.74 -37.64
CA ARG A 90 7.23 -24.85 -38.44
C ARG A 90 7.29 -24.44 -39.91
N ARG A 91 8.19 -25.05 -40.68
CA ARG A 91 8.19 -24.94 -42.14
C ARG A 91 6.95 -25.68 -42.64
N GLN A 92 5.96 -24.95 -43.13
CA GLN A 92 4.93 -25.54 -43.99
C GLN A 92 5.63 -25.94 -45.29
N LYS A 93 5.58 -27.22 -45.65
CA LYS A 93 5.90 -27.68 -47.01
C LYS A 93 4.58 -27.94 -47.76
N PRO A 94 4.53 -27.60 -49.06
CA PRO A 94 3.30 -27.61 -49.83
C PRO A 94 2.98 -28.98 -50.43
N ARG A 95 1.66 -29.19 -50.59
CA ARG A 95 0.91 -30.15 -51.42
C ARG A 95 1.34 -31.61 -51.43
#